data_AF-A0A5J4Z7R9-F1
#
_entry.id   AF-A0A5J4Z7R9-F1
#
_cell.length_a   1.000
_cell.length_b   1.000
_cell.length_c   1.000
_cell.angle_alpha   90.00
_cell.angle_beta   90.00
_cell.angle_gamma   90.00
#
_symmetry.space_group_name_H-M   'P 1'
#
loop_
_entity.id
_entity.type
_entity.pdbx_description
1 polymer ?
#
loop_
_entity_poly.entity_id
_entity_poly.type
_entity_poly.pdbx_seq_one_letter_code
_entity_poly.pdbx_strand_id
1 'polypeptide(L)'
;MAGLGFVSGFFGTKAVATPVDAPRATCGAAAPMTMMRHGVRGRKLNKPADQRKAMLRALTTELIRHGSITTTLARCKEVRKTADHMITLAKDNSLHARRQALAYIYDKELVSALFDGVPERYADRNGGYTRVQRTMPRKGDNAPMGQISLV
;
A
#
# COMPACT_ATOMS: atom_id res chain seq x y z
N MET A 1 40.58 10.82 53.96
CA MET A 1 40.50 10.42 52.55
C MET A 1 41.39 11.35 51.76
N ALA A 2 42.60 10.92 51.46
CA ALA A 2 43.64 11.73 50.85
C ALA A 2 43.40 11.91 49.35
N GLY A 3 43.41 13.16 48.89
CA GLY A 3 43.63 13.52 47.50
C GLY A 3 45.06 14.05 47.35
N LEU A 4 45.79 13.52 46.40
CA LEU A 4 47.07 14.04 45.93
C LEU A 4 47.01 14.10 44.40
N GLY A 5 47.23 15.29 43.86
CA GLY A 5 47.40 15.52 42.44
C GLY A 5 48.88 15.49 42.01
N PHE A 6 49.11 16.08 40.83
CA PHE A 6 50.42 16.43 40.25
C PHE A 6 51.16 15.20 39.65
N VAL A 7 51.68 15.15 38.41
CA VAL A 7 52.53 16.09 37.64
C VAL A 7 52.56 15.68 36.14
N SER A 8 52.85 16.67 35.28
CA SER A 8 53.33 16.65 33.87
C SER A 8 54.12 15.41 33.42
N GLY A 9 54.13 14.99 32.15
CA GLY A 9 54.18 15.75 30.91
C GLY A 9 55.57 15.62 30.26
N PHE A 10 55.57 15.26 28.97
CA PHE A 10 56.54 15.60 27.92
C PHE A 10 57.76 14.69 27.58
N PHE A 11 57.92 14.47 26.26
CA PHE A 11 59.05 13.92 25.45
C PHE A 11 59.44 12.44 25.65
N GLY A 12 59.42 11.51 24.69
CA GLY A 12 59.32 11.55 23.23
C GLY A 12 60.66 11.20 22.56
N THR A 13 60.88 9.94 22.11
CA THR A 13 61.80 9.60 20.99
C THR A 13 61.56 8.19 20.40
N LYS A 14 61.18 8.18 19.12
CA LYS A 14 61.55 7.28 17.98
C LYS A 14 61.39 5.74 18.05
N ALA A 15 60.33 5.28 17.38
CA ALA A 15 60.26 4.33 16.26
C ALA A 15 61.33 3.24 16.07
N VAL A 16 60.87 1.97 16.00
CA VAL A 16 61.20 1.03 14.90
C VAL A 16 59.95 0.22 14.54
N ALA A 17 59.64 0.18 13.24
CA ALA A 17 58.57 -0.60 12.60
C ALA A 17 58.87 -2.11 12.67
N THR A 18 57.88 -3.00 12.81
CA THR A 18 56.95 -3.39 11.73
C THR A 18 55.82 -4.25 12.31
N PRO A 19 54.53 -3.90 12.10
CA PRO A 19 53.50 -4.91 12.00
C PRO A 19 53.47 -5.40 10.56
N VAL A 20 53.49 -6.72 10.41
CA VAL A 20 53.13 -7.41 9.17
C VAL A 20 51.68 -7.11 8.84
N ASP A 21 51.46 -6.00 8.11
CA ASP A 21 50.19 -5.64 7.50
C ASP A 21 49.89 -6.62 6.37
N ALA A 22 49.20 -7.70 6.71
CA ALA A 22 48.43 -8.44 5.72
C ALA A 22 47.20 -7.59 5.36
N PRO A 23 46.99 -7.20 4.09
CA PRO A 23 45.71 -6.66 3.69
C PRO A 23 44.68 -7.77 3.86
N ARG A 24 43.85 -7.68 4.90
CA ARG A 24 42.56 -8.38 4.88
C ARG A 24 41.83 -7.81 3.68
N ALA A 25 41.79 -8.61 2.62
CA ALA A 25 40.93 -8.37 1.48
C ALA A 25 39.54 -8.07 2.02
N THR A 26 39.13 -6.82 1.95
CA THR A 26 37.72 -6.46 1.96
C THR A 26 37.19 -7.05 0.67
N CYS A 27 36.71 -8.30 0.75
CA CYS A 27 35.76 -8.79 -0.22
C CYS A 27 34.62 -7.78 -0.21
N GLY A 28 34.63 -6.91 -1.22
CA GLY A 28 33.70 -5.82 -1.38
C GLY A 28 32.30 -6.34 -1.16
N ALA A 29 31.54 -5.65 -0.32
CA ALA A 29 30.15 -5.90 -0.04
C ALA A 29 29.44 -6.35 -1.32
N ALA A 30 29.08 -7.63 -1.38
CA ALA A 30 28.26 -8.15 -2.44
C ALA A 30 26.98 -7.32 -2.43
N ALA A 31 26.83 -6.43 -3.41
CA ALA A 31 25.57 -5.78 -3.66
C ALA A 31 24.52 -6.90 -3.73
N PRO A 32 23.42 -6.83 -2.96
CA PRO A 32 22.42 -7.88 -3.03
C PRO A 32 21.96 -7.95 -4.48
N MET A 33 22.26 -9.07 -5.15
CA MET A 33 21.74 -9.39 -6.48
C MET A 33 20.24 -9.15 -6.42
N THR A 34 19.80 -8.00 -6.92
CA THR A 34 18.41 -7.58 -6.81
C THR A 34 17.65 -8.37 -7.86
N MET A 35 17.36 -9.62 -7.52
CA MET A 35 16.58 -10.48 -8.38
C MET A 35 15.18 -9.87 -8.46
N MET A 36 14.77 -9.50 -9.68
CA MET A 36 13.50 -8.85 -9.93
C MET A 36 12.37 -9.73 -9.36
N ARG A 37 11.45 -9.14 -8.61
CA ARG A 37 10.29 -9.88 -8.11
C ARG A 37 9.35 -10.18 -9.28
N HIS A 38 9.29 -11.44 -9.73
CA HIS A 38 8.39 -11.87 -10.79
C HIS A 38 6.95 -12.05 -10.29
N GLY A 39 5.96 -11.95 -11.19
CA GLY A 39 4.55 -12.25 -10.88
C GLY A 39 3.85 -11.31 -9.90
N VAL A 40 4.36 -10.10 -9.66
CA VAL A 40 3.77 -9.16 -8.69
C VAL A 40 2.42 -8.64 -9.19
N ARG A 41 1.35 -9.15 -8.60
CA ARG A 41 -0.03 -8.72 -8.87
C ARG A 41 -0.43 -7.61 -7.89
N GLY A 42 -0.54 -6.38 -8.40
CA GLY A 42 -1.00 -5.21 -7.65
C GLY A 42 0.03 -4.07 -7.58
N ARG A 43 -0.46 -2.83 -7.62
CA ARG A 43 0.37 -1.62 -7.63
C ARG A 43 0.73 -1.18 -6.21
N LYS A 44 1.98 -0.77 -6.00
CA LYS A 44 2.46 -0.22 -4.72
C LYS A 44 1.96 1.22 -4.44
N LEU A 45 1.54 1.95 -5.47
CA LEU A 45 0.99 3.31 -5.40
C LEU A 45 1.86 4.33 -4.63
N ASN A 46 3.17 4.09 -4.56
CA ASN A 46 4.15 4.86 -3.79
C ASN A 46 3.75 5.05 -2.31
N LYS A 47 3.09 4.05 -1.72
CA LYS A 47 2.67 4.06 -0.31
C LYS A 47 3.08 2.77 0.39
N PRO A 48 3.45 2.82 1.70
CA PRO A 48 3.65 1.63 2.51
C PRO A 48 2.34 0.83 2.62
N ALA A 49 2.44 -0.42 3.08
CA ALA A 49 1.32 -1.36 3.06
C ALA A 49 0.10 -0.87 3.86
N ASP A 50 0.32 -0.30 5.04
CA ASP A 50 -0.75 0.14 5.94
C ASP A 50 -1.53 1.32 5.35
N GLN A 51 -0.80 2.34 4.87
CA GLN A 51 -1.40 3.51 4.22
C GLN A 51 -2.14 3.12 2.93
N ARG A 52 -1.59 2.18 2.16
CA ARG A 52 -2.25 1.69 0.94
C ARG A 52 -3.56 0.97 1.28
N LYS A 53 -3.57 0.14 2.31
CA LYS A 53 -4.78 -0.56 2.79
C LYS A 53 -5.84 0.44 3.23
N ALA A 54 -5.48 1.44 4.04
CA ALA A 54 -6.40 2.47 4.50
C ALA A 54 -6.99 3.30 3.34
N MET A 55 -6.15 3.70 2.38
CA MET A 55 -6.59 4.45 1.21
C MET A 55 -7.55 3.66 0.32
N LEU A 56 -7.28 2.36 0.06
CA LEU A 56 -8.18 1.54 -0.75
C LEU A 56 -9.51 1.29 -0.05
N ARG A 57 -9.50 1.14 1.28
CA ARG A 57 -10.72 1.05 2.08
C ARG A 57 -11.57 2.31 1.92
N ALA A 58 -10.98 3.48 2.16
CA ALA A 58 -11.66 4.76 2.01
C ALA A 58 -12.23 4.97 0.59
N LEU A 59 -11.46 4.66 -0.47
CA LEU A 59 -11.97 4.80 -1.83
C LEU A 59 -13.12 3.84 -2.14
N THR A 60 -13.12 2.65 -1.55
CA THR A 60 -14.20 1.67 -1.74
C THR A 60 -15.46 2.11 -1.00
N THR A 61 -15.34 2.67 0.22
CA THR A 61 -16.48 3.19 0.97
C THR A 61 -17.13 4.36 0.26
N GLU A 62 -16.33 5.32 -0.20
CA GLU A 62 -16.84 6.45 -0.98
C GLU A 62 -17.52 5.98 -2.27
N LEU A 63 -16.98 4.93 -2.92
CA LEU A 63 -17.52 4.45 -4.19
C LEU A 63 -18.91 3.87 -4.02
N ILE A 64 -19.13 3.13 -2.94
CA ILE A 64 -20.43 2.56 -2.60
C ILE A 64 -21.40 3.67 -2.19
N ARG A 65 -20.92 4.70 -1.47
CA ARG A 65 -21.73 5.84 -1.03
C ARG A 65 -22.25 6.69 -2.20
N HIS A 66 -21.39 7.00 -3.16
CA HIS A 66 -21.72 7.94 -4.25
C HIS A 66 -22.03 7.25 -5.59
N GLY A 67 -21.73 5.97 -5.74
CA GLY A 67 -21.90 5.21 -6.98
C GLY A 67 -20.85 5.50 -8.06
N SER A 68 -20.21 6.68 -8.04
CA SER A 68 -19.08 6.99 -8.92
C SER A 68 -18.08 7.96 -8.29
N ILE A 69 -16.79 7.81 -8.64
CA ILE A 69 -15.71 8.67 -8.17
C ILE A 69 -14.68 8.89 -9.28
N THR A 70 -14.18 10.13 -9.37
CA THR A 70 -13.06 10.48 -10.23
C THR A 70 -11.75 10.48 -9.44
N THR A 71 -10.81 9.60 -9.81
CA THR A 71 -9.47 9.53 -9.19
C THR A 71 -8.38 9.30 -10.24
N THR A 72 -7.15 8.96 -9.83
CA THR A 72 -6.10 8.62 -10.79
C THR A 72 -6.32 7.22 -11.36
N LEU A 73 -5.96 7.02 -12.63
CA LEU A 73 -6.15 5.75 -13.34
C LEU A 73 -5.49 4.56 -12.62
N ALA A 74 -4.35 4.79 -11.96
CA ALA A 74 -3.69 3.77 -11.17
C ALA A 74 -4.50 3.34 -9.95
N ARG A 75 -5.18 4.27 -9.28
CA ARG A 75 -6.05 3.99 -8.13
C ARG A 75 -7.33 3.29 -8.58
N CYS A 76 -8.00 3.77 -9.63
CA CYS A 76 -9.20 3.12 -10.18
C CYS A 76 -8.98 1.63 -10.47
N LYS A 77 -7.83 1.27 -11.08
CA LYS A 77 -7.51 -0.12 -11.41
C LYS A 77 -7.32 -1.03 -10.19
N GLU A 78 -6.84 -0.50 -9.06
CA GLU A 78 -6.72 -1.30 -7.83
C GLU A 78 -8.05 -1.36 -7.06
N VAL A 79 -8.79 -0.24 -7.00
CA VAL A 79 -10.10 -0.17 -6.33
C VAL A 79 -11.12 -1.12 -6.97
N ARG A 80 -11.04 -1.34 -8.28
CA ARG A 80 -11.86 -2.34 -8.99
C ARG A 80 -11.87 -3.70 -8.28
N LYS A 81 -10.70 -4.21 -7.85
CA LYS A 81 -10.60 -5.53 -7.19
C LYS A 81 -11.34 -5.56 -5.86
N THR A 82 -11.20 -4.50 -5.06
CA THR A 82 -11.80 -4.44 -3.72
C THR A 82 -13.30 -4.20 -3.81
N ALA A 83 -13.74 -3.31 -4.70
CA ALA A 83 -15.15 -3.03 -4.94
C ALA A 83 -15.90 -4.25 -5.50
N ASP A 84 -15.34 -4.92 -6.52
CA ASP A 84 -15.96 -6.13 -7.09
C ASP A 84 -16.08 -7.23 -6.03
N HIS A 85 -15.09 -7.39 -5.14
CA HIS A 85 -15.15 -8.36 -4.05
C HIS A 85 -16.25 -8.04 -3.03
N MET A 86 -16.45 -6.77 -2.66
CA MET A 86 -17.52 -6.38 -1.73
C MET A 86 -18.91 -6.67 -2.32
N ILE A 87 -19.09 -6.48 -3.63
CA ILE A 87 -20.37 -6.76 -4.31
C ILE A 87 -20.63 -8.27 -4.39
N THR A 88 -19.59 -9.09 -4.62
CA THR A 88 -19.73 -10.54 -4.56
C THR A 88 -20.16 -11.00 -3.16
N LEU A 89 -19.55 -10.47 -2.10
CA LEU A 89 -19.97 -10.78 -0.73
C LEU A 89 -21.43 -10.38 -0.44
N ALA A 90 -21.87 -9.26 -1.00
CA ALA A 90 -23.24 -8.79 -0.88
C ALA A 90 -24.25 -9.75 -1.53
N LYS A 91 -23.89 -10.32 -2.68
CA LYS A 91 -24.70 -11.27 -3.43
C LYS A 91 -24.95 -12.57 -2.64
N ASP A 92 -23.94 -13.04 -1.90
CA ASP A 92 -24.04 -14.25 -1.09
C ASP A 92 -24.93 -14.07 0.17
N ASN A 93 -25.08 -12.84 0.66
CA ASN A 93 -25.91 -12.44 1.81
C ASN A 93 -25.82 -13.33 3.08
N SER A 94 -24.69 -13.99 3.31
CA SER A 94 -24.46 -14.78 4.52
C SER A 94 -24.02 -13.92 5.71
N LEU A 95 -24.23 -14.39 6.93
CA LEU A 95 -23.72 -13.72 8.14
C LEU A 95 -22.20 -13.58 8.11
N HIS A 96 -21.50 -14.56 7.54
CA HIS A 96 -20.04 -14.53 7.40
C HIS A 96 -19.61 -13.42 6.43
N ALA A 97 -20.28 -13.30 5.28
CA ALA A 97 -20.02 -12.24 4.30
C ALA A 97 -20.27 -10.85 4.90
N ARG A 98 -21.35 -10.67 5.66
CA ARG A 98 -21.64 -9.41 6.37
C ARG A 98 -20.53 -9.03 7.36
N ARG A 99 -19.99 -9.99 8.13
CA ARG A 99 -18.86 -9.74 9.05
C ARG A 99 -17.58 -9.34 8.31
N GLN A 100 -17.30 -9.96 7.16
CA GLN A 100 -16.15 -9.59 6.33
C GLN A 100 -16.29 -8.17 5.76
N ALA A 101 -17.48 -7.80 5.28
CA ALA A 101 -17.76 -6.46 4.76
C ALA A 101 -17.61 -5.38 5.86
N LEU A 102 -18.13 -5.64 7.06
CA LEU A 102 -17.99 -4.76 8.23
C LEU A 102 -16.54 -4.60 8.69
N ALA A 103 -15.68 -5.60 8.48
CA ALA A 103 -14.25 -5.47 8.80
C ALA A 103 -13.52 -4.53 7.81
N TYR A 104 -14.06 -4.32 6.61
CA TYR A 104 -13.45 -3.53 5.56
C TYR A 104 -14.02 -2.10 5.48
N ILE A 105 -15.34 -1.97 5.37
CA ILE A 105 -16.08 -0.71 5.24
C ILE A 105 -16.16 0.00 6.60
N TYR A 106 -16.08 1.34 6.61
CA TYR A 106 -16.14 2.14 7.83
C TYR A 106 -17.57 2.32 8.36
N ASP A 107 -18.55 2.49 7.47
CA ASP A 107 -19.93 2.84 7.82
C ASP A 107 -20.84 1.62 7.89
N LYS A 108 -21.43 1.34 9.05
CA LYS A 108 -22.31 0.18 9.27
C LYS A 108 -23.61 0.28 8.47
N GLU A 109 -24.20 1.46 8.41
CA GLU A 109 -25.45 1.71 7.69
C GLU A 109 -25.29 1.46 6.18
N LEU A 110 -24.15 1.87 5.62
CA LEU A 110 -23.82 1.65 4.23
C LEU A 110 -23.71 0.16 3.90
N VAL A 111 -23.18 -0.64 4.83
CA VAL A 111 -23.14 -2.10 4.65
C VAL A 111 -24.56 -2.65 4.57
N SER A 112 -25.46 -2.30 5.49
CA SER A 112 -26.85 -2.76 5.44
C SER A 112 -27.51 -2.41 4.09
N ALA A 113 -27.43 -1.15 3.67
CA ALA A 113 -28.01 -0.70 2.39
C ALA A 113 -27.42 -1.43 1.17
N LEU A 114 -26.12 -1.76 1.22
CA LEU A 114 -25.45 -2.51 0.16
C LEU A 114 -25.96 -3.96 0.08
N PHE A 115 -26.17 -4.64 1.20
CA PHE A 115 -26.70 -6.01 1.19
C PHE A 115 -28.17 -6.08 0.78
N ASP A 116 -28.94 -5.03 1.07
CA ASP A 116 -30.36 -5.00 0.71
C ASP A 116 -30.55 -4.66 -0.78
N GLY A 117 -29.76 -3.73 -1.34
CA GLY A 117 -29.96 -3.23 -2.71
C GLY A 117 -29.11 -3.87 -3.82
N VAL A 118 -28.06 -4.64 -3.50
CA VAL A 118 -27.21 -5.32 -4.50
C VAL A 118 -27.85 -6.57 -5.13
N PRO A 119 -28.53 -7.45 -4.37
CA PRO A 119 -29.09 -8.69 -4.93
C PRO A 119 -30.03 -8.41 -6.09
N GLU A 120 -30.89 -7.40 -5.97
CA GLU A 120 -31.83 -7.01 -7.03
C GLU A 120 -31.13 -6.41 -8.25
N ARG A 121 -30.11 -5.57 -8.05
CA ARG A 121 -29.41 -4.87 -9.14
C ARG A 121 -28.45 -5.76 -9.94
N TYR A 122 -27.85 -6.77 -9.31
CA TYR A 122 -26.76 -7.56 -9.90
C TYR A 122 -27.01 -9.08 -9.88
N ALA A 123 -28.27 -9.52 -9.72
CA ALA A 123 -28.66 -10.94 -9.71
C ALA A 123 -28.08 -11.71 -10.90
N ASP A 124 -28.28 -11.20 -12.11
CA ASP A 124 -27.97 -11.93 -13.35
C ASP A 124 -26.50 -11.76 -13.79
N ARG A 125 -25.77 -10.82 -13.19
CA ARG A 125 -24.40 -10.50 -13.61
C ARG A 125 -23.39 -11.36 -12.86
N ASN A 126 -22.60 -12.14 -13.60
CA ASN A 126 -21.47 -12.89 -13.07
C ASN A 126 -20.17 -12.08 -13.18
N GLY A 127 -20.01 -11.07 -12.31
CA GLY A 127 -18.79 -10.28 -12.19
C GLY A 127 -18.70 -9.04 -13.09
N GLY A 128 -17.64 -8.25 -12.88
CA GLY A 128 -17.41 -7.00 -13.60
C GLY A 128 -18.43 -5.92 -13.23
N TYR A 129 -18.60 -5.67 -11.94
CA TYR A 129 -19.59 -4.71 -11.41
C TYR A 129 -19.12 -3.26 -11.53
N THR A 130 -17.80 -3.05 -11.63
CA THR A 130 -17.21 -1.72 -11.78
C THR A 130 -16.72 -1.43 -13.21
N ARG A 131 -17.08 -0.25 -13.72
CA ARG A 131 -16.56 0.30 -14.97
C ARG A 131 -15.49 1.35 -14.65
N VAL A 132 -14.36 1.29 -15.36
CA VAL A 132 -13.30 2.30 -15.29
C VAL A 132 -13.22 3.01 -16.64
N GLN A 133 -13.50 4.31 -16.63
CA GLN A 133 -13.39 5.19 -17.79
C GLN A 133 -12.19 6.11 -17.62
N ARG A 134 -11.51 6.43 -18.72
CA ARG A 134 -10.38 7.37 -18.71
C ARG A 134 -10.93 8.78 -18.93
N THR A 135 -10.40 9.75 -18.20
CA THR A 135 -10.78 11.16 -18.30
C THR A 135 -9.56 11.97 -18.74
N MET A 136 -9.77 13.26 -19.03
CA MET A 136 -8.67 14.19 -19.32
C MET A 136 -7.65 14.20 -18.18
N PRO A 137 -6.34 14.20 -18.46
CA PRO A 137 -5.30 14.38 -17.46
C PRO A 137 -5.52 15.65 -16.64
N ARG A 138 -5.11 15.60 -15.37
CA ARG A 138 -5.20 16.76 -14.49
C ARG A 138 -4.25 17.87 -14.95
N LYS A 139 -4.72 19.12 -14.95
CA LYS A 139 -3.92 20.30 -15.23
C LYS A 139 -2.89 20.51 -14.11
N GLY A 140 -1.61 20.66 -14.46
CA GLY A 140 -0.52 20.92 -13.52
C GLY A 140 0.44 19.74 -13.37
N ASP A 141 -0.03 18.61 -12.83
CA ASP A 141 0.79 17.42 -12.59
C ASP A 141 0.73 16.37 -13.72
N ASN A 142 -0.09 16.63 -14.76
CA ASN A 142 -0.36 15.73 -15.89
C ASN A 142 -0.73 14.31 -15.45
N ALA A 143 -1.33 14.16 -14.27
CA ALA A 143 -1.67 12.86 -13.75
C ALA A 143 -2.81 12.24 -14.60
N PRO A 144 -2.68 10.99 -15.06
CA PRO A 144 -3.74 10.33 -15.81
C PRO A 144 -4.92 10.07 -14.89
N MET A 145 -6.04 10.74 -15.16
CA MET A 145 -7.28 10.60 -14.41
C MET A 145 -8.16 9.49 -14.99
N GLY A 146 -9.04 8.97 -14.15
CA GLY A 146 -10.09 8.06 -14.54
C GLY A 146 -11.26 8.13 -13.57
N GLN A 147 -12.45 7.86 -14.09
CA GLN A 147 -13.66 7.72 -13.31
C GLN A 147 -13.96 6.22 -13.11
N ILE A 148 -14.28 5.85 -11.88
CA ILE A 148 -14.81 4.52 -11.57
C ILE A 148 -16.29 4.66 -11.23
N SER A 149 -17.13 3.83 -11.83
CA SER A 149 -18.57 3.81 -11.60
C SER A 149 -19.06 2.38 -11.38
N LEU A 150 -20.09 2.24 -10.55
CA LEU A 150 -20.92 1.04 -10.50
C LEU A 150 -21.79 0.99 -11.77
N VAL A 151 -21.98 -0.21 -12.32
CA VAL A 151 -22.76 -0.46 -13.55
C VAL A 151 -24.23 -0.65 -13.24
#